data_AF-A0A316RXE8-F1
#
_entry.id   AF-A0A316RXE8-F1
#
_cell.length_a   1.000
_cell.length_b   1.000
_cell.length_c   1.000
_cell.angle_alpha   90.00
_cell.angle_beta   90.00
_cell.angle_gamma   90.00
#
_symmetry.space_group_name_H-M   'P 1'
#
loop_
_entity.id
_entity.type
_entity.pdbx_description
1 polymer ?
#
loop_
_entity_poly.entity_id
_entity_poly.type
_entity_poly.pdbx_seq_one_letter_code
_entity_poly.pdbx_strand_id
1 'polypeptide(L)'
;MERMGRDISSTMVENLDFFQSFDDVKVYYDNGQDIVKQALDRSVDKVLSKGVVRRRKTSMTDYRLEQVADYLCTIELALVKYEAKEDGETYNKFFGGIGSFKRNWLKQARSKQI
;
A
#
# COMPACT_ATOMS: atom_id res chain seq x y z
N MET A 1 20.72 13.69 4.58
CA MET A 1 20.55 12.75 3.45
C MET A 1 20.95 11.32 3.81
N GLU A 2 22.11 11.09 4.43
CA GLU A 2 22.59 9.72 4.72
C GLU A 2 21.77 8.90 5.73
N ARG A 3 21.09 9.54 6.68
CA ARG A 3 20.39 8.82 7.76
C ARG A 3 19.20 8.00 7.26
N MET A 4 18.30 8.62 6.49
CA MET A 4 17.11 7.92 5.96
C MET A 4 17.49 6.73 5.08
N GLY A 5 18.45 6.90 4.16
CA GLY A 5 18.92 5.79 3.34
C GLY A 5 19.56 4.67 4.16
N ARG A 6 20.35 5.02 5.19
CA ARG A 6 20.93 4.03 6.12
C ARG A 6 19.85 3.27 6.89
N ASP A 7 18.85 3.97 7.42
CA ASP A 7 17.76 3.38 8.19
C ASP A 7 16.96 2.41 7.31
N ILE A 8 16.58 2.82 6.08
CA ILE A 8 15.92 1.95 5.10
C ILE A 8 16.79 0.72 4.78
N SER A 9 18.09 0.92 4.57
CA SER A 9 19.00 -0.19 4.28
C SER A 9 19.10 -1.16 5.46
N SER A 10 19.14 -0.66 6.70
CA SER A 10 19.19 -1.50 7.91
C SER A 10 17.95 -2.37 8.01
N THR A 11 16.76 -1.77 7.87
CA THR A 11 15.49 -2.51 7.88
C THR A 11 15.45 -3.59 6.80
N MET A 12 15.94 -3.30 5.58
CA MET A 12 15.97 -4.28 4.51
C MET A 12 16.96 -5.41 4.76
N VAL A 13 18.12 -5.13 5.36
CA VAL A 13 19.12 -6.15 5.72
C VAL A 13 18.62 -7.03 6.87
N GLU A 14 17.96 -6.44 7.87
CA GLU A 14 17.32 -7.17 8.97
C GLU A 14 16.25 -8.15 8.49
N ASN A 15 15.65 -7.88 7.32
CA ASN A 15 14.62 -8.71 6.69
C ASN A 15 15.09 -9.31 5.36
N LEU A 16 16.40 -9.51 5.18
CA LEU A 16 16.96 -9.89 3.89
C LEU A 16 16.42 -11.24 3.38
N ASP A 17 16.25 -12.22 4.27
CA ASP A 17 15.70 -13.54 3.95
C ASP A 17 14.29 -13.44 3.36
N PHE A 18 13.47 -12.53 3.87
CA PHE A 18 12.14 -12.26 3.32
C PHE A 18 12.24 -11.73 1.89
N PHE A 19 13.09 -10.73 1.64
CA PHE A 19 13.24 -10.17 0.29
C PHE A 19 13.85 -11.16 -0.71
N GLN A 20 14.78 -12.02 -0.27
CA GLN A 20 15.40 -13.04 -1.10
C GLN A 20 14.50 -14.24 -1.39
N SER A 21 13.40 -14.41 -0.65
CA SER A 21 12.40 -15.44 -0.94
C SER A 21 11.60 -15.19 -2.24
N PHE A 22 11.73 -14.00 -2.85
CA PHE A 22 11.03 -13.61 -4.07
C PHE A 22 11.97 -13.52 -5.28
N ASP A 23 11.50 -14.00 -6.43
CA ASP A 23 12.23 -13.89 -7.71
C ASP A 23 12.37 -12.43 -8.19
N ASP A 24 11.35 -11.60 -7.93
CA ASP A 24 11.31 -10.18 -8.28
C ASP A 24 10.79 -9.35 -7.11
N VAL A 25 11.49 -8.26 -6.79
CA VAL A 25 11.06 -7.26 -5.80
C VAL A 25 10.65 -5.98 -6.52
N LYS A 26 9.36 -5.64 -6.45
CA LYS A 26 8.81 -4.42 -7.05
C LYS A 26 8.98 -3.26 -6.08
N VAL A 27 9.58 -2.18 -6.55
CA VAL A 27 9.74 -0.95 -5.77
C VAL A 27 8.88 0.15 -6.37
N TYR A 28 7.96 0.65 -5.55
CA TYR A 28 7.00 1.68 -5.88
C TYR A 28 7.26 2.92 -5.02
N TYR A 29 7.20 4.08 -5.66
CA TYR A 29 7.13 5.37 -4.99
C TYR A 29 6.40 6.35 -5.93
N ASP A 30 5.45 7.10 -5.39
CA ASP A 30 4.57 8.04 -6.12
C ASP A 30 5.30 9.27 -6.68
N ASN A 31 6.60 9.40 -6.41
CA ASN A 31 7.42 10.58 -6.67
C ASN A 31 7.00 11.82 -5.86
N GLY A 32 6.45 11.67 -4.65
CA GLY A 32 6.04 12.79 -3.81
C GLY A 32 7.18 13.79 -3.53
N GLN A 33 8.22 13.35 -2.81
CA GLN A 33 9.46 14.11 -2.60
C GLN A 33 10.67 13.41 -3.21
N ASP A 34 11.47 14.15 -4.00
CA ASP A 34 12.69 13.64 -4.65
C ASP A 34 13.72 13.08 -3.66
N ILE A 35 13.81 13.69 -2.47
CA ILE A 35 14.77 13.26 -1.44
C ILE A 35 14.48 11.84 -0.95
N VAL A 36 13.20 11.49 -0.82
CA VAL A 36 12.75 10.16 -0.39
C VAL A 36 12.92 9.16 -1.50
N LYS A 37 12.60 9.55 -2.75
CA LYS A 37 12.86 8.72 -3.93
C LYS A 37 14.33 8.30 -4.02
N GLN A 38 15.23 9.27 -3.89
CA GLN A 38 16.67 9.01 -3.94
C GLN A 38 17.15 8.13 -2.79
N ALA A 39 16.60 8.30 -1.58
CA ALA A 39 16.91 7.46 -0.44
C ALA A 39 16.48 6.01 -0.70
N LEU A 40 15.23 5.79 -1.14
CA LEU A 40 14.69 4.48 -1.49
C LEU A 40 15.50 3.81 -2.59
N ASP A 41 15.74 4.51 -3.71
CA ASP A 41 16.47 3.95 -4.84
C ASP A 41 17.87 3.48 -4.45
N ARG A 42 18.60 4.30 -3.67
CA ARG A 42 19.95 3.97 -3.22
C ARG A 42 19.96 2.81 -2.23
N SER A 43 19.02 2.77 -1.29
CA SER A 43 18.95 1.71 -0.29
C SER A 43 18.61 0.36 -0.91
N VAL A 44 17.64 0.34 -1.83
CA VAL A 44 17.25 -0.86 -2.57
C VAL A 44 18.42 -1.37 -3.41
N ASP A 45 19.08 -0.51 -4.19
CA ASP A 45 20.22 -0.91 -5.02
C ASP A 45 21.43 -1.36 -4.20
N LYS A 46 21.53 -0.92 -2.94
CA LYS A 46 22.59 -1.34 -2.02
C LYS A 46 22.34 -2.75 -1.46
N VAL A 47 21.09 -3.10 -1.19
CA VAL A 47 20.73 -4.36 -0.50
C VAL A 47 20.36 -5.47 -1.48
N LEU A 48 19.67 -5.14 -2.58
CA LEU A 48 19.17 -6.11 -3.55
C LEU A 48 19.94 -6.04 -4.86
N SER A 49 20.06 -7.18 -5.54
CA SER A 49 20.72 -7.23 -6.84
C SER A 49 19.88 -6.51 -7.91
N LYS A 50 20.54 -5.85 -8.86
CA LYS A 50 19.88 -5.12 -9.96
C LYS A 50 18.94 -5.99 -10.81
N GLY A 51 19.17 -7.32 -10.85
CA GLY A 51 18.35 -8.26 -11.61
C GLY A 51 17.00 -8.57 -10.98
N VAL A 52 16.91 -8.49 -9.64
CA VAL A 52 15.70 -8.78 -8.85
C VAL A 52 14.81 -7.56 -8.72
N VAL A 53 15.37 -6.35 -8.76
CA VAL A 53 14.62 -5.11 -8.54
C VAL A 53 13.87 -4.68 -9.80
N ARG A 54 12.54 -4.60 -9.69
CA ARG A 54 11.66 -4.07 -10.75
C ARG A 54 11.14 -2.69 -10.36
N ARG A 55 11.75 -1.65 -10.95
CA ARG A 55 11.25 -0.27 -10.86
C ARG A 55 10.17 -0.05 -11.87
N ARG A 56 9.08 0.55 -11.42
CA ARG A 56 7.92 0.80 -12.28
C ARG A 56 7.37 2.18 -12.02
N LYS A 57 7.06 2.90 -13.10
CA LYS A 57 6.25 4.11 -13.00
C LYS A 57 4.83 3.68 -12.63
N THR A 58 4.24 4.40 -11.69
CA THR A 58 2.85 4.24 -11.31
C THR A 58 2.00 5.18 -12.16
N SER A 59 0.96 4.62 -12.76
CA SER A 59 -0.30 5.34 -12.94
C SER A 59 -1.32 4.61 -12.05
N MET A 60 -2.26 5.33 -11.45
CA MET A 60 -3.32 4.72 -10.64
C MET A 60 -4.06 3.61 -11.39
N THR A 61 -4.08 3.63 -12.72
CA THR A 61 -4.70 2.62 -13.58
C THR A 61 -3.87 1.34 -13.74
N ASP A 62 -2.55 1.40 -13.56
CA ASP A 62 -1.64 0.26 -13.84
C ASP A 62 -1.40 -0.65 -12.63
N TYR A 63 -1.72 -0.19 -11.41
CA TYR A 63 -1.38 -0.88 -10.17
C TYR A 63 -2.61 -1.45 -9.44
N ARG A 64 -3.06 -2.63 -9.90
CA ARG A 64 -4.16 -3.37 -9.27
C ARG A 64 -3.94 -3.65 -7.78
N LEU A 65 -2.72 -3.92 -7.33
CA LEU A 65 -2.46 -4.13 -5.90
C LEU A 65 -2.65 -2.87 -5.07
N GLU A 66 -2.27 -1.71 -5.61
CA GLU A 66 -2.50 -0.41 -4.95
C GLU A 66 -3.99 -0.09 -4.91
N GLN A 67 -4.71 -0.30 -6.01
CA GLN A 67 -6.18 -0.18 -6.04
C GLN A 67 -6.86 -1.12 -5.03
N VAL A 68 -6.38 -2.36 -4.92
CA VAL A 68 -6.91 -3.33 -3.94
C VAL A 68 -6.62 -2.87 -2.52
N ALA A 69 -5.40 -2.40 -2.24
CA ALA A 69 -5.04 -1.88 -0.92
C ALA A 69 -5.88 -0.65 -0.55
N ASP A 70 -5.99 0.33 -1.45
CA ASP A 70 -6.81 1.53 -1.27
C ASP A 70 -8.29 1.19 -1.08
N TYR A 71 -8.82 0.26 -1.87
CA TYR A 71 -10.19 -0.23 -1.71
C TYR A 71 -10.42 -0.85 -0.33
N LEU A 72 -9.55 -1.77 0.11
CA LEU A 72 -9.68 -2.41 1.41
C LEU A 72 -9.59 -1.39 2.56
N CYS A 73 -8.62 -0.46 2.50
CA CYS A 73 -8.49 0.62 3.46
C CYS A 73 -9.71 1.55 3.48
N THR A 74 -10.28 1.87 2.31
CA THR A 74 -11.48 2.69 2.19
C THR A 74 -12.69 2.01 2.82
N ILE A 75 -12.86 0.69 2.63
CA ILE A 75 -13.95 -0.06 3.26
C ILE A 75 -13.82 -0.08 4.78
N GLU A 76 -12.63 -0.32 5.33
CA GLU A 76 -12.45 -0.30 6.79
C GLU A 76 -12.61 1.12 7.36
N LEU A 77 -12.15 2.16 6.65
CA LEU A 77 -12.40 3.55 7.04
C LEU A 77 -13.90 3.89 7.01
N ALA A 78 -14.63 3.41 6.01
CA ALA A 78 -16.08 3.57 5.94
C ALA A 78 -16.77 2.98 7.17
N LEU A 79 -16.36 1.80 7.62
CA LEU A 79 -16.89 1.18 8.84
C LEU A 79 -16.69 2.08 10.06
N VAL A 80 -15.48 2.60 10.27
CA VAL A 80 -15.17 3.51 11.39
C VAL A 80 -16.08 4.74 11.35
N LYS A 81 -16.28 5.32 10.16
CA LYS A 81 -17.17 6.49 9.99
C LYS A 81 -18.63 6.17 10.30
N TYR A 82 -19.15 5.03 9.82
CA TYR A 82 -20.51 4.60 10.13
C TYR A 82 -20.71 4.37 11.63
N GLU A 83 -19.72 3.79 12.31
CA GLU A 83 -19.78 3.55 13.76
C GLU A 83 -19.72 4.84 14.57
N ALA A 84 -18.96 5.83 14.10
CA ALA A 84 -18.89 7.16 14.67
C ALA A 84 -20.10 8.07 14.31
N LYS A 85 -20.99 7.63 13.41
CA LYS A 85 -22.04 8.47 12.78
C LYS A 85 -21.48 9.70 12.07
N GLU A 86 -20.26 9.58 11.56
CA GLU A 86 -19.57 10.57 10.73
C GLU A 86 -19.66 10.20 9.24
N ASP A 87 -20.58 9.30 8.88
CA ASP A 87 -20.88 8.99 7.51
C ASP A 87 -21.54 10.20 6.82
N GLY A 88 -20.77 10.86 5.97
CA GLY A 88 -21.30 11.93 5.12
C GLY A 88 -22.36 11.40 4.13
N GLU A 89 -23.20 12.29 3.61
CA GLU A 89 -24.27 11.96 2.66
C GLU A 89 -23.76 11.15 1.44
N THR A 90 -22.51 11.39 1.03
CA THR A 90 -21.82 10.63 -0.03
C THR A 90 -21.66 9.15 0.29
N TYR A 91 -21.30 8.79 1.53
CA TYR A 91 -21.13 7.38 1.92
C TYR A 91 -22.48 6.66 1.87
N ASN A 92 -23.53 7.30 2.38
CA ASN A 92 -24.88 6.76 2.31
C ASN A 92 -25.40 6.59 0.89
N LYS A 93 -25.09 7.52 -0.03
CA LYS A 93 -25.45 7.39 -1.45
C LYS A 93 -24.72 6.23 -2.14
N PHE A 94 -23.45 6.01 -1.81
CA PHE A 94 -22.64 4.99 -2.48
C PHE A 94 -22.82 3.59 -1.87
N PHE A 95 -22.66 3.46 -0.55
CA PHE A 95 -22.70 2.18 0.16
C PHE A 95 -24.09 1.80 0.69
N GLY A 96 -25.03 2.75 0.72
CA GLY A 96 -26.29 2.63 1.44
C GLY A 96 -26.12 2.86 2.94
N GLY A 97 -27.15 2.54 3.73
CA GLY A 97 -27.03 2.58 5.19
C GLY A 97 -26.11 1.47 5.73
N ILE A 98 -25.71 1.60 7.00
CA ILE A 98 -24.75 0.69 7.68
C ILE A 98 -25.07 -0.81 7.50
N GLY A 99 -26.34 -1.21 7.51
CA GLY A 99 -26.75 -2.61 7.31
C GLY A 99 -26.46 -3.12 5.89
N SER A 100 -26.74 -2.30 4.86
CA SER A 100 -26.40 -2.61 3.47
C SER A 100 -24.89 -2.65 3.28
N PHE A 101 -24.20 -1.65 3.83
CA PHE A 101 -22.74 -1.57 3.82
C PHE A 101 -22.09 -2.85 4.38
N LYS A 102 -22.47 -3.27 5.61
CA LYS A 102 -21.90 -4.44 6.28
C LYS A 102 -22.13 -5.74 5.48
N ARG A 103 -23.33 -5.94 4.95
CA ARG A 103 -23.70 -7.16 4.22
C ARG A 103 -23.04 -7.26 2.84
N ASN A 104 -23.03 -6.15 2.10
CA ASN A 104 -22.68 -6.16 0.68
C ASN A 104 -21.23 -5.78 0.42
N TRP A 105 -20.58 -4.99 1.27
CA TRP A 105 -19.24 -4.46 1.00
C TRP A 105 -18.21 -4.98 2.00
N LEU A 106 -18.44 -4.75 3.30
CA LEU A 106 -17.50 -5.15 4.36
C LEU A 106 -17.27 -6.67 4.39
N LYS A 107 -18.35 -7.45 4.29
CA LYS A 107 -18.25 -8.92 4.23
C LYS A 107 -17.36 -9.39 3.07
N GLN A 108 -17.50 -8.76 1.90
CA GLN A 108 -16.68 -9.13 0.73
C GLN A 108 -15.21 -8.76 0.95
N ALA A 109 -14.93 -7.54 1.42
CA ALA A 109 -13.57 -7.08 1.69
C ALA A 109 -12.84 -7.99 2.70
N ARG A 110 -13.48 -8.29 3.84
CA ARG A 110 -12.87 -9.15 4.88
C ARG A 110 -12.70 -10.60 4.44
N SER A 111 -13.57 -11.12 3.57
CA SER A 111 -13.38 -12.46 3.00
C SER A 111 -12.14 -12.60 2.11
N LYS A 112 -11.54 -11.46 1.72
CA LYS A 112 -10.32 -11.38 0.91
C LYS A 112 -9.09 -10.98 1.73
N GLN A 113 -9.20 -10.83 3.06
CA GLN A 113 -8.02 -10.72 3.91
C GLN A 113 -7.30 -12.07 3.87
N ILE A 114 -6.06 -12.05 3.39
CA ILE A 114 -5.12 -13.19 3.35
C ILE A 114 -4.38 -13.23 4.68
#